data_AF-A0A8J7M9M8-F1
#
_entry.id   AF-A0A8J7M9M8-F1
#
_cell.length_a   1.000
_cell.length_b   1.000
_cell.length_c   1.000
_cell.angle_alpha   90.00
_cell.angle_beta   90.00
_cell.angle_gamma   90.00
#
_symmetry.space_group_name_H-M   'P 1'
#
loop_
_entity.id
_entity.type
_entity.pdbx_description
1 polymer ?
#
loop_
_entity_poly.entity_id
_entity_poly.type
_entity_poly.pdbx_seq_one_letter_code
_entity_poly.pdbx_strand_id
1 'polypeptide(L)'
;MSDARAALIGQLRAAHRTRSGQRDATAAGAPAEPAEAAESFDFSQLPQHQAMALHRAVADVLGMSSPFFRIHEGAPEPELRIDGAPRLNFASYNYLGLNGHPEVVAAATEAMHRHGISACASRLVGGERPAHRALEDALARVYGVESALTFVSGHATNVTTIATLLGREDLIMMDQLSHNSITEGAKLSGAQRLTFPHNDYDWLDERLGQARADHRNVLIVVEGLYSMDGDSPDLGRLIEIKNRHGAWLMVDEAHGLGVLGPTGRGIAEAQGIDPRGVEIWMGTLSKTLGACGGYIAGAQSLIDILRFNAPGFVYSVGLASPLAAAAAKALEIMLREPERVARLQANGQRFLAAAKATGLDTGLSQGSAVTPVILGHSMRAGLASHLLHEAGISALPIIYPAVPEKLARLRFFLTSEHRPEQIDRAVETLARIIPEADRRLEALKA
;
A
#
# COMPACT_ATOMS: atom_id res chain seq x y z
N MET A 1 -13.74 -24.73 30.10
CA MET A 1 -13.74 -23.27 30.42
C MET A 1 -12.97 -22.90 31.70
N SER A 2 -12.63 -23.84 32.60
CA SER A 2 -11.86 -23.56 33.83
C SER A 2 -10.35 -23.37 33.60
N ASP A 3 -9.73 -24.20 32.75
CA ASP A 3 -8.26 -24.26 32.67
C ASP A 3 -7.63 -23.11 31.88
N ALA A 4 -8.31 -22.58 30.86
CA ALA A 4 -7.81 -21.46 30.06
C ALA A 4 -7.73 -20.15 30.88
N ARG A 5 -8.64 -19.95 31.83
CA ARG A 5 -8.65 -18.79 32.73
C ARG A 5 -7.52 -18.86 33.77
N ALA A 6 -7.20 -20.07 34.24
CA ALA A 6 -6.08 -20.30 35.16
C ALA A 6 -4.73 -20.07 34.48
N ALA A 7 -4.57 -20.49 33.22
CA ALA A 7 -3.38 -20.27 32.42
C ALA A 7 -3.09 -18.77 32.20
N LEU A 8 -4.13 -17.99 31.89
CA LEU A 8 -4.02 -16.54 31.69
C LEU A 8 -3.58 -15.79 32.97
N ILE A 9 -4.11 -16.17 34.13
CA ILE A 9 -3.76 -15.58 35.42
C ILE A 9 -2.32 -15.96 35.84
N GLY A 10 -1.87 -17.16 35.48
CA GLY A 10 -0.50 -17.63 35.72
C GLY A 10 0.54 -16.80 34.95
N GLN A 11 0.27 -16.49 33.69
CA GLN A 11 1.18 -15.71 32.84
C GLN A 11 1.32 -14.25 33.31
N LEU A 12 0.23 -13.64 33.79
CA LEU A 12 0.25 -12.27 34.32
C LEU A 12 1.07 -12.11 35.60
N ARG A 13 1.18 -13.17 36.43
CA ARG A 13 1.97 -13.15 37.68
C ARG A 13 3.47 -13.35 37.47
N ALA A 14 3.86 -14.06 36.41
CA ALA A 14 5.26 -14.31 36.07
C ALA A 14 6.00 -13.04 35.58
N ALA A 15 5.28 -12.14 34.90
CA ALA A 15 5.83 -10.90 34.36
C ALA A 15 6.28 -9.86 35.43
N HIS A 16 5.97 -10.09 36.71
CA HIS A 16 6.22 -9.12 37.80
C HIS A 16 7.39 -9.46 38.73
N ARG A 17 8.12 -10.58 38.54
CA ARG A 17 9.05 -11.10 39.56
C ARG A 17 10.55 -11.16 39.23
N THR A 18 11.02 -10.70 38.07
CA THR A 18 12.45 -10.86 37.71
C THR A 18 13.18 -9.53 37.56
N ARG A 19 13.49 -8.88 38.70
CA ARG A 19 14.58 -7.90 38.83
C ARG A 19 15.18 -7.93 40.24
N SER A 20 16.23 -8.73 40.46
CA SER A 20 17.34 -8.43 41.40
C SER A 20 18.40 -9.53 41.44
N GLY A 21 19.68 -9.15 41.57
CA GLY A 21 20.78 -10.00 42.06
C GLY A 21 21.96 -10.08 41.08
N GLN A 22 22.89 -9.11 41.09
CA GLN A 22 24.17 -9.09 41.82
C GLN A 22 25.20 -10.15 41.40
N ARG A 23 26.34 -9.66 40.88
CA ARG A 23 27.54 -10.41 40.53
C ARG A 23 28.48 -10.44 41.73
N ASP A 24 28.92 -11.63 42.11
CA ASP A 24 30.15 -11.82 42.89
C ASP A 24 31.14 -12.65 42.07
N ALA A 25 32.40 -12.23 42.13
CA ALA A 25 33.54 -12.87 41.51
C ALA A 25 34.15 -13.90 42.47
N THR A 26 34.62 -15.04 41.97
CA THR A 26 35.98 -15.57 42.16
C THR A 26 36.13 -16.99 41.63
N ALA A 27 37.39 -17.33 41.32
CA ALA A 27 38.02 -18.64 41.28
C ALA A 27 38.26 -19.28 39.91
N ALA A 28 39.56 -19.45 39.63
CA ALA A 28 40.13 -20.19 38.52
C ALA A 28 40.11 -21.70 38.78
N GLY A 29 39.82 -22.51 37.76
CA GLY A 29 40.03 -23.96 37.79
C GLY A 29 39.28 -24.74 36.71
N ALA A 30 40.00 -25.64 36.05
CA ALA A 30 39.58 -26.70 35.11
C ALA A 30 39.38 -26.33 33.61
N PRO A 31 39.79 -27.22 32.68
CA PRO A 31 39.50 -27.04 31.26
C PRO A 31 37.99 -27.10 31.05
N ALA A 32 37.45 -26.07 30.41
CA ALA A 32 36.02 -25.96 30.14
C ALA A 32 35.55 -27.18 29.34
N GLU A 33 34.58 -27.92 29.88
CA GLU A 33 33.72 -28.77 29.07
C GLU A 33 33.21 -27.94 27.88
N PRO A 34 33.03 -28.53 26.68
CA PRO A 34 32.47 -27.79 25.56
C PRO A 34 31.14 -27.20 26.04
N ALA A 35 31.11 -25.86 26.14
CA ALA A 35 29.93 -25.14 26.59
C ALA A 35 28.75 -25.64 25.77
N GLU A 36 27.69 -26.13 26.45
CA GLU A 36 26.43 -26.45 25.78
C GLU A 36 26.12 -25.29 24.83
N ALA A 37 25.97 -25.61 23.54
CA ALA A 37 25.78 -24.61 22.52
C ALA A 37 24.61 -23.72 22.96
N ALA A 38 24.90 -22.46 23.26
CA ALA A 38 23.90 -21.53 23.75
C ALA A 38 22.73 -21.55 22.76
N GLU A 39 21.54 -21.92 23.23
CA GLU A 39 20.35 -21.98 22.39
C GLU A 39 20.15 -20.60 21.74
N SER A 40 19.83 -20.60 20.44
CA SER A 40 19.48 -19.38 19.74
C SER A 40 18.31 -18.69 20.45
N PHE A 41 18.32 -17.35 20.49
CA PHE A 41 17.27 -16.58 21.13
C PHE A 41 15.88 -16.97 20.60
N ASP A 42 14.95 -17.28 21.51
CA ASP A 42 13.57 -17.57 21.17
C ASP A 42 12.79 -16.27 20.90
N PHE A 43 12.56 -15.99 19.62
CA PHE A 43 11.78 -14.84 19.16
C PHE A 43 10.32 -14.83 19.67
N SER A 44 9.80 -15.94 20.19
CA SER A 44 8.45 -15.98 20.78
C SER A 44 8.32 -15.08 22.02
N GLN A 45 9.45 -14.76 22.67
CA GLN A 45 9.53 -13.89 23.83
C GLN A 45 9.41 -12.40 23.48
N LEU A 46 9.50 -12.05 22.19
CA LEU A 46 9.37 -10.66 21.78
C LEU A 46 7.92 -10.17 21.93
N PRO A 47 7.72 -8.91 22.39
CA PRO A 47 6.38 -8.32 22.53
C PRO A 47 5.55 -8.37 21.25
N GLN A 48 6.19 -8.24 20.09
CA GLN A 48 5.53 -8.29 18.77
C GLN A 48 4.89 -9.65 18.52
N HIS A 49 5.59 -10.74 18.86
CA HIS A 49 5.06 -12.10 18.70
C HIS A 49 3.92 -12.37 19.68
N GLN A 50 4.08 -11.96 20.94
CA GLN A 50 3.06 -12.12 21.98
C GLN A 50 1.76 -11.37 21.64
N ALA A 51 1.84 -10.15 21.11
CA ALA A 51 0.68 -9.38 20.66
C ALA A 51 -0.07 -10.08 19.51
N MET A 52 0.66 -10.62 18.53
CA MET A 52 0.06 -11.39 17.43
C MET A 52 -0.61 -12.68 17.92
N ALA A 53 0.04 -13.40 18.86
CA ALA A 53 -0.52 -14.61 19.47
C ALA A 53 -1.83 -14.32 20.22
N LEU A 54 -1.93 -13.19 20.92
CA LEU A 54 -3.16 -12.74 21.57
C LEU A 54 -4.28 -12.50 20.57
N HIS A 55 -4.02 -11.78 19.47
CA HIS A 55 -5.03 -11.54 18.42
C HIS A 55 -5.54 -12.85 17.82
N ARG A 56 -4.66 -13.82 17.58
CA ARG A 56 -5.03 -15.15 17.08
C ARG A 56 -5.93 -15.90 18.07
N ALA A 57 -5.57 -15.91 19.35
CA ALA A 57 -6.38 -16.55 20.38
C ALA A 57 -7.79 -15.92 20.48
N VAL A 58 -7.90 -14.60 20.35
CA VAL A 58 -9.20 -13.91 20.31
C VAL A 58 -10.01 -14.34 19.09
N ALA A 59 -9.40 -14.40 17.90
CA ALA A 59 -10.09 -14.86 16.69
C ALA A 59 -10.59 -16.31 16.82
N ASP A 60 -9.77 -17.20 17.38
CA ASP A 60 -10.12 -18.60 17.60
C ASP A 60 -11.32 -18.75 18.56
N VAL A 61 -11.36 -17.97 19.65
CA VAL A 61 -12.49 -17.93 20.60
C VAL A 61 -13.79 -17.48 19.90
N LEU A 62 -13.67 -16.59 18.91
CA LEU A 62 -14.81 -16.06 18.16
C LEU A 62 -15.20 -16.94 16.97
N GLY A 63 -14.52 -18.06 16.75
CA GLY A 63 -14.73 -18.93 15.59
C GLY A 63 -14.40 -18.23 14.27
N MET A 64 -13.62 -17.16 14.30
CA MET A 64 -13.29 -16.37 13.11
C MET A 64 -12.04 -16.93 12.44
N SER A 65 -12.15 -17.23 11.15
CA SER A 65 -10.97 -17.51 10.33
C SER A 65 -10.16 -16.24 10.10
N SER A 66 -8.83 -16.37 10.11
CA SER A 66 -7.93 -15.26 9.77
C SER A 66 -8.28 -14.70 8.38
N PRO A 67 -8.47 -13.38 8.24
CA PRO A 67 -8.60 -12.75 6.93
C PRO A 67 -7.25 -12.61 6.22
N PHE A 68 -6.13 -12.81 6.94
CA PHE A 68 -4.77 -12.64 6.44
C PHE A 68 -4.16 -13.97 5.98
N PHE A 69 -3.29 -13.90 4.97
CA PHE A 69 -2.55 -15.03 4.39
C PHE A 69 -3.43 -16.15 3.80
N ARG A 70 -4.68 -15.84 3.41
CA ARG A 70 -5.51 -16.77 2.64
C ARG A 70 -4.86 -17.07 1.28
N ILE A 71 -4.99 -18.30 0.81
CA ILE A 71 -4.35 -18.75 -0.43
C ILE A 71 -5.28 -18.38 -1.59
N HIS A 72 -4.80 -17.52 -2.48
CA HIS A 72 -5.47 -17.17 -3.73
C HIS A 72 -4.95 -18.10 -4.84
N GLU A 73 -5.84 -18.88 -5.44
CA GLU A 73 -5.52 -19.79 -6.53
C GLU A 73 -5.88 -19.15 -7.89
N GLY A 74 -4.89 -18.99 -8.77
CA GLY A 74 -5.05 -18.41 -10.10
C GLY A 74 -4.74 -16.92 -10.19
N ALA A 75 -5.07 -16.32 -11.33
CA ALA A 75 -4.92 -14.88 -11.55
C ALA A 75 -5.92 -14.09 -10.68
N PRO A 76 -5.62 -12.83 -10.31
CA PRO A 76 -6.48 -11.99 -9.48
C PRO A 76 -7.70 -11.45 -10.28
N GLU A 77 -8.60 -12.36 -10.63
CA GLU A 77 -9.86 -12.12 -11.33
C GLU A 77 -10.98 -11.70 -10.36
N PRO A 78 -12.11 -11.15 -10.87
CA PRO A 78 -13.31 -10.88 -10.06
C PRO A 78 -13.81 -12.12 -9.32
N GLU A 79 -13.81 -13.29 -9.97
CA GLU A 79 -14.14 -14.56 -9.33
C GLU A 79 -12.89 -15.44 -9.34
N LEU A 80 -12.40 -15.81 -8.17
CA LEU A 80 -11.29 -16.76 -8.02
C LEU A 80 -11.51 -17.72 -6.87
N ARG A 81 -10.65 -18.73 -6.76
CA ARG A 81 -10.67 -19.66 -5.63
C ARG A 81 -9.79 -19.12 -4.51
N ILE A 82 -10.36 -18.97 -3.32
CA ILE A 82 -9.64 -18.60 -2.10
C ILE A 82 -9.87 -19.72 -1.09
N ASP A 83 -8.77 -20.31 -0.61
CA ASP A 83 -8.77 -21.49 0.27
C ASP A 83 -9.66 -22.63 -0.27
N GLY A 84 -9.54 -22.94 -1.57
CA GLY A 84 -10.28 -24.02 -2.21
C GLY A 84 -11.76 -23.74 -2.51
N ALA A 85 -12.27 -22.52 -2.27
CA ALA A 85 -13.67 -22.18 -2.53
C ALA A 85 -13.79 -20.97 -3.46
N PRO A 86 -14.79 -20.93 -4.37
CA PRO A 86 -15.02 -19.76 -5.21
C PRO A 86 -15.45 -18.56 -4.36
N ARG A 87 -14.83 -17.42 -4.62
CA ARG A 87 -15.10 -16.13 -3.98
C ARG A 87 -15.13 -15.01 -5.02
N LEU A 88 -16.08 -14.09 -4.85
CA LEU A 88 -16.06 -12.79 -5.50
C LEU A 88 -15.05 -11.89 -4.78
N ASN A 89 -14.11 -11.28 -5.49
CA ASN A 89 -12.91 -10.67 -4.93
C ASN A 89 -12.86 -9.15 -5.12
N PHE A 90 -12.82 -8.46 -3.99
CA PHE A 90 -12.61 -7.01 -3.90
C PHE A 90 -11.33 -6.67 -3.12
N ALA A 91 -10.39 -7.62 -3.00
CA ALA A 91 -9.17 -7.48 -2.21
C ALA A 91 -7.89 -7.33 -3.07
N SER A 92 -8.00 -7.40 -4.40
CA SER A 92 -6.87 -7.21 -5.32
C SER A 92 -6.84 -5.82 -5.93
N TYR A 93 -5.65 -5.34 -6.27
CA TYR A 93 -5.44 -4.03 -6.91
C TYR A 93 -5.28 -4.15 -8.44
N ASN A 94 -5.89 -5.17 -9.04
CA ASN A 94 -5.83 -5.47 -10.48
C ASN A 94 -6.87 -4.62 -11.24
N TYR A 95 -6.72 -3.30 -11.16
CA TYR A 95 -7.73 -2.32 -11.57
C TYR A 95 -8.25 -2.50 -13.00
N LEU A 96 -7.38 -2.85 -13.94
CA LEU A 96 -7.73 -2.96 -15.37
C LEU A 96 -7.73 -4.39 -15.91
N GLY A 97 -7.59 -5.39 -15.02
CA GLY A 97 -7.55 -6.80 -15.43
C GLY A 97 -6.29 -7.19 -16.19
N LEU A 98 -5.17 -6.47 -16.02
CA LEU A 98 -3.97 -6.62 -16.87
C LEU A 98 -3.00 -7.69 -16.38
N ASN A 99 -3.02 -8.07 -15.09
CA ASN A 99 -2.08 -9.04 -14.51
C ASN A 99 -2.09 -10.41 -15.24
N GLY A 100 -3.25 -10.85 -15.73
CA GLY A 100 -3.43 -12.09 -16.49
C GLY A 100 -3.61 -11.90 -17.99
N HIS A 101 -3.45 -10.69 -18.53
CA HIS A 101 -3.75 -10.42 -19.93
C HIS A 101 -2.81 -11.21 -20.87
N PRO A 102 -3.32 -11.87 -21.94
CA PRO A 102 -2.51 -12.74 -22.80
C PRO A 102 -1.26 -12.07 -23.38
N GLU A 103 -1.38 -10.81 -23.83
CA GLU A 103 -0.23 -10.06 -24.34
C GLU A 103 0.81 -9.72 -23.26
N VAL A 104 0.39 -9.47 -22.02
CA VAL A 104 1.29 -9.19 -20.88
C VAL A 104 2.06 -10.46 -20.50
N VAL A 105 1.37 -11.59 -20.42
CA VAL A 105 1.97 -12.90 -20.16
C VAL A 105 2.95 -13.29 -21.28
N ALA A 106 2.58 -13.05 -22.54
CA ALA A 106 3.47 -13.29 -23.68
C ALA A 106 4.74 -12.43 -23.62
N ALA A 107 4.62 -11.13 -23.32
CA ALA A 107 5.77 -10.23 -23.18
C ALA A 107 6.72 -10.67 -22.05
N ALA A 108 6.16 -11.06 -20.90
CA ALA A 108 6.93 -11.60 -19.78
C ALA A 108 7.66 -12.90 -20.18
N THR A 109 6.95 -13.81 -20.85
CA THR A 109 7.48 -15.11 -21.27
C THR A 109 8.62 -14.97 -22.27
N GLU A 110 8.47 -14.09 -23.26
CA GLU A 110 9.54 -13.79 -24.21
C GLU A 110 10.78 -13.22 -23.52
N ALA A 111 10.59 -12.29 -22.58
CA ALA A 111 11.69 -11.75 -21.79
C ALA A 111 12.36 -12.81 -20.91
N MET A 112 11.60 -13.77 -20.35
CA MET A 112 12.16 -14.91 -19.62
C MET A 112 13.04 -15.79 -20.53
N HIS A 113 12.58 -16.11 -21.74
CA HIS A 113 13.36 -16.91 -22.68
C HIS A 113 14.65 -16.23 -23.11
N ARG A 114 14.63 -14.90 -23.31
CA ARG A 114 15.81 -14.14 -23.77
C ARG A 114 16.80 -13.79 -22.67
N HIS A 115 16.31 -13.46 -21.47
CA HIS A 115 17.11 -12.80 -20.44
C HIS A 115 17.12 -13.55 -19.10
N GLY A 116 16.43 -14.69 -19.03
CA GLY A 116 16.23 -15.42 -17.79
C GLY A 116 15.26 -14.73 -16.84
N ILE A 117 15.17 -15.26 -15.62
CA ILE A 117 14.18 -14.83 -14.62
C ILE A 117 14.60 -13.58 -13.83
N SER A 118 15.90 -13.34 -13.66
CA SER A 118 16.45 -12.30 -12.78
C SER A 118 17.50 -11.44 -13.49
N ALA A 119 17.69 -10.22 -13.02
CA ALA A 119 18.81 -9.37 -13.46
C ALA A 119 20.18 -9.92 -13.02
N CYS A 120 20.22 -10.74 -11.96
CA CYS A 120 21.43 -11.36 -11.37
C CYS A 120 22.56 -10.38 -10.99
N ALA A 121 22.28 -9.07 -10.96
CA ALA A 121 23.21 -8.02 -10.58
C ALA A 121 22.40 -6.73 -10.29
N SER A 122 23.03 -5.75 -9.62
CA SER A 122 22.48 -4.39 -9.60
C SER A 122 22.54 -3.78 -11.00
N ARG A 123 21.62 -2.87 -11.31
CA ARG A 123 21.56 -2.24 -12.64
C ARG A 123 22.80 -1.45 -12.97
N LEU A 124 23.44 -0.85 -11.96
CA LEU A 124 24.65 -0.04 -12.13
C LEU A 124 25.83 -0.85 -12.68
N VAL A 125 26.00 -2.12 -12.28
CA VAL A 125 27.20 -2.90 -12.62
C VAL A 125 27.01 -3.87 -13.79
N GLY A 126 25.80 -4.39 -13.99
CA GLY A 126 25.56 -5.41 -15.03
C GLY A 126 24.14 -5.94 -15.11
N GLY A 127 23.22 -5.43 -14.29
CA GLY A 127 21.82 -5.83 -14.25
C GLY A 127 20.91 -5.07 -15.23
N GLU A 128 21.44 -4.12 -16.01
CA GLU A 128 20.65 -3.32 -16.95
C GLU A 128 20.17 -4.17 -18.14
N ARG A 129 18.91 -3.99 -18.56
CA ARG A 129 18.27 -4.77 -19.64
C ARG A 129 17.43 -3.85 -20.52
N PRO A 130 17.23 -4.16 -21.82
CA PRO A 130 16.44 -3.32 -22.72
C PRO A 130 15.01 -3.06 -22.22
N ALA A 131 14.40 -4.03 -21.56
CA ALA A 131 13.06 -3.90 -21.00
C ALA A 131 12.93 -2.80 -19.93
N HIS A 132 14.00 -2.50 -19.17
CA HIS A 132 13.97 -1.41 -18.19
C HIS A 132 13.87 -0.05 -18.88
N ARG A 133 14.69 0.18 -19.92
CA ARG A 133 14.67 1.43 -20.67
C ARG A 133 13.34 1.63 -21.39
N ALA A 134 12.82 0.59 -22.03
CA ALA A 134 11.53 0.66 -22.68
C ALA A 134 10.40 1.05 -21.71
N LEU A 135 10.41 0.48 -20.50
CA LEU A 135 9.46 0.83 -19.43
C LEU A 135 9.67 2.26 -18.92
N GLU A 136 10.91 2.66 -18.64
CA GLU A 136 11.25 4.00 -18.15
C GLU A 136 10.85 5.09 -19.14
N ASP A 137 11.15 4.90 -20.42
CA ASP A 137 10.78 5.85 -21.48
C ASP A 137 9.25 5.94 -21.62
N ALA A 138 8.53 4.82 -21.46
CA ALA A 138 7.07 4.82 -21.49
C ALA A 138 6.46 5.54 -20.29
N LEU A 139 7.01 5.34 -19.09
CA LEU A 139 6.58 6.02 -17.88
C LEU A 139 6.86 7.53 -17.95
N ALA A 140 8.03 7.94 -18.44
CA ALA A 140 8.36 9.36 -18.64
C ALA A 140 7.36 10.04 -19.60
N ARG A 141 6.96 9.34 -20.68
CA ARG A 141 5.95 9.83 -21.63
C ARG A 141 4.55 10.00 -21.02
N VAL A 142 4.16 9.19 -20.02
CA VAL A 142 2.86 9.35 -19.34
C VAL A 142 2.74 10.73 -18.71
N TYR A 143 3.81 11.20 -18.06
CA TYR A 143 3.84 12.47 -17.34
C TYR A 143 4.45 13.61 -18.16
N GLY A 144 4.85 13.37 -19.41
CA GLY A 144 5.49 14.40 -20.25
C GLY A 144 6.79 14.96 -19.64
N VAL A 145 7.50 14.15 -18.85
CA VAL A 145 8.75 14.52 -18.16
C VAL A 145 9.97 13.93 -18.88
N GLU A 146 11.16 14.37 -18.48
CA GLU A 146 12.40 14.04 -19.17
C GLU A 146 12.81 12.58 -19.01
N SER A 147 12.58 11.99 -17.84
CA SER A 147 13.15 10.68 -17.50
C SER A 147 12.36 9.97 -16.41
N ALA A 148 12.57 8.65 -16.32
CA ALA A 148 12.08 7.83 -15.22
C ALA A 148 13.10 6.78 -14.79
N LEU A 149 12.97 6.31 -13.55
CA LEU A 149 13.80 5.26 -12.97
C LEU A 149 12.91 4.21 -12.31
N THR A 150 13.12 2.95 -12.68
CA THR A 150 12.39 1.81 -12.11
C THR A 150 13.18 1.09 -11.01
N PHE A 151 12.45 0.69 -9.96
CA PHE A 151 12.93 0.04 -8.75
C PHE A 151 12.23 -1.31 -8.54
N VAL A 152 12.80 -2.16 -7.68
CA VAL A 152 12.29 -3.52 -7.39
C VAL A 152 11.09 -3.58 -6.46
N SER A 153 10.73 -2.47 -5.79
CA SER A 153 9.62 -2.43 -4.83
C SER A 153 8.97 -1.05 -4.82
N GLY A 154 7.64 -1.01 -4.89
CA GLY A 154 6.87 0.23 -4.76
C GLY A 154 7.04 0.88 -3.38
N HIS A 155 7.08 0.08 -2.31
CA HIS A 155 7.32 0.60 -0.95
C HIS A 155 8.73 1.19 -0.84
N ALA A 156 9.75 0.42 -1.25
CA ALA A 156 11.15 0.88 -1.15
C ALA A 156 11.43 2.07 -2.06
N THR A 157 10.67 2.27 -3.15
CA THR A 157 10.78 3.43 -4.05
C THR A 157 10.57 4.73 -3.28
N ASN A 158 9.46 4.88 -2.53
CA ASN A 158 9.25 6.04 -1.66
C ASN A 158 10.37 6.18 -0.62
N VAL A 159 10.66 5.08 0.09
CA VAL A 159 11.64 5.09 1.19
C VAL A 159 13.00 5.59 0.72
N THR A 160 13.53 4.99 -0.35
CA THR A 160 14.86 5.32 -0.84
C THR A 160 14.90 6.68 -1.51
N THR A 161 13.83 7.10 -2.22
CA THR A 161 13.80 8.38 -2.92
C THR A 161 13.84 9.53 -1.93
N ILE A 162 12.93 9.52 -0.95
CA ILE A 162 12.85 10.57 0.07
C ILE A 162 14.14 10.60 0.91
N ALA A 163 14.65 9.45 1.34
CA ALA A 163 15.86 9.38 2.14
C ALA A 163 17.15 9.78 1.39
N THR A 164 17.14 9.76 0.05
CA THR A 164 18.28 10.18 -0.76
C THR A 164 18.27 11.69 -1.01
N LEU A 165 17.08 12.27 -1.16
CA LEU A 165 16.91 13.67 -1.58
C LEU A 165 16.93 14.64 -0.39
N LEU A 166 16.48 14.22 0.79
CA LEU A 166 16.29 15.09 1.96
C LEU A 166 17.21 14.67 3.12
N GLY A 167 17.56 15.64 3.97
CA GLY A 167 18.38 15.44 5.15
C GLY A 167 17.93 16.30 6.34
N ARG A 168 18.76 16.34 7.39
CA ARG A 168 18.47 17.02 8.67
C ARG A 168 18.16 18.52 8.60
N GLU A 169 18.56 19.19 7.52
CA GLU A 169 18.32 20.62 7.28
C GLU A 169 17.03 20.90 6.49
N ASP A 170 16.30 19.85 6.12
CA ASP A 170 15.13 19.92 5.26
C ASP A 170 13.83 19.59 6.02
N LEU A 171 12.68 19.94 5.43
CA LEU A 171 11.35 19.66 5.96
C LEU A 171 10.55 18.78 4.98
N ILE A 172 9.84 17.80 5.52
CA ILE A 172 8.87 16.97 4.78
C ILE A 172 7.49 17.17 5.38
N MET A 173 6.55 17.62 4.56
CA MET A 173 5.14 17.80 4.89
C MET A 173 4.31 16.74 4.18
N MET A 174 3.63 15.88 4.94
CA MET A 174 2.89 14.74 4.40
C MET A 174 1.43 14.82 4.81
N ASP A 175 0.53 14.48 3.89
CA ASP A 175 -0.89 14.33 4.23
C ASP A 175 -1.08 13.24 5.29
N GLN A 176 -2.01 13.43 6.22
CA GLN A 176 -2.29 12.48 7.31
C GLN A 176 -2.63 11.06 6.82
N LEU A 177 -3.18 10.91 5.62
CA LEU A 177 -3.51 9.61 5.03
C LEU A 177 -2.40 9.03 4.15
N SER A 178 -1.23 9.67 4.09
CA SER A 178 -0.09 9.22 3.30
C SER A 178 0.36 7.79 3.65
N HIS A 179 0.67 7.03 2.61
CA HIS A 179 1.10 5.66 2.71
C HIS A 179 2.36 5.51 3.59
N ASN A 180 2.43 4.38 4.32
CA ASN A 180 3.51 4.08 5.25
C ASN A 180 4.91 4.23 4.64
N SER A 181 5.10 3.90 3.36
CA SER A 181 6.42 4.06 2.71
C SER A 181 6.92 5.50 2.66
N ILE A 182 6.03 6.48 2.57
CA ILE A 182 6.38 7.91 2.63
C ILE A 182 6.89 8.24 4.04
N THR A 183 6.15 7.80 5.07
CA THR A 183 6.51 7.98 6.47
C THR A 183 7.87 7.34 6.80
N GLU A 184 8.12 6.13 6.32
CA GLU A 184 9.41 5.44 6.52
C GLU A 184 10.56 6.13 5.78
N GLY A 185 10.34 6.62 4.56
CA GLY A 185 11.32 7.43 3.84
C GLY A 185 11.65 8.73 4.58
N ALA A 186 10.63 9.42 5.08
CA ALA A 186 10.79 10.63 5.86
C ALA A 186 11.58 10.35 7.16
N LYS A 187 11.28 9.26 7.87
CA LYS A 187 12.06 8.86 9.06
C LYS A 187 13.53 8.62 8.72
N LEU A 188 13.78 7.87 7.65
CA LEU A 188 15.13 7.49 7.23
C LEU A 188 15.97 8.70 6.76
N SER A 189 15.33 9.71 6.15
CA SER A 189 15.99 10.95 5.72
C SER A 189 16.60 11.76 6.90
N GLY A 190 16.02 11.63 8.09
CA GLY A 190 16.38 12.47 9.24
C GLY A 190 15.91 13.93 9.15
N ALA A 191 15.16 14.30 8.11
CA ALA A 191 14.53 15.61 7.97
C ALA A 191 13.48 15.88 9.07
N GLN A 192 13.16 17.16 9.30
CA GLN A 192 11.99 17.49 10.10
C GLN A 192 10.74 16.99 9.38
N ARG A 193 9.79 16.42 10.13
CA ARG A 193 8.57 15.84 9.58
C ARG A 193 7.36 16.51 10.19
N LEU A 194 6.46 16.99 9.34
CA LEU A 194 5.15 17.50 9.74
C LEU A 194 4.08 16.74 8.98
N THR A 195 3.04 16.33 9.70
CA THR A 195 1.84 15.76 9.10
C THR A 195 0.76 16.83 9.12
N PHE A 196 0.16 17.13 7.96
CA PHE A 196 -0.95 18.08 7.88
C PHE A 196 -2.29 17.34 7.84
N PRO A 197 -3.37 17.93 8.38
CA PRO A 197 -4.70 17.33 8.32
C PRO A 197 -5.09 17.04 6.87
N HIS A 198 -5.78 15.93 6.67
CA HIS A 198 -6.07 15.40 5.34
C HIS A 198 -6.76 16.43 4.43
N ASN A 199 -6.16 16.71 3.27
CA ASN A 199 -6.60 17.71 2.28
C ASN A 199 -6.83 19.14 2.85
N ASP A 200 -6.20 19.49 3.97
CA ASP A 200 -6.29 20.84 4.57
C ASP A 200 -5.19 21.76 4.00
N TYR A 201 -5.53 22.42 2.89
CA TYR A 201 -4.62 23.30 2.17
C TYR A 201 -4.32 24.60 2.92
N ASP A 202 -5.26 25.11 3.71
CA ASP A 202 -5.07 26.35 4.45
C ASP A 202 -4.08 26.13 5.61
N TRP A 203 -4.21 24.99 6.31
CA TRP A 203 -3.22 24.58 7.31
C TRP A 203 -1.84 24.41 6.68
N LEU A 204 -1.76 23.75 5.51
CA LEU A 204 -0.50 23.53 4.80
C LEU A 204 0.16 24.86 4.42
N ASP A 205 -0.59 25.79 3.83
CA ASP A 205 -0.13 27.11 3.40
C ASP A 205 0.34 27.98 4.59
N GLU A 206 -0.45 28.01 5.68
CA GLU A 206 -0.10 28.75 6.90
C GLU A 206 1.21 28.22 7.51
N ARG A 207 1.35 26.89 7.61
CA ARG A 207 2.52 26.26 8.24
C ARG A 207 3.77 26.38 7.39
N LEU A 208 3.64 26.34 6.07
CA LEU A 208 4.75 26.65 5.17
C LEU A 208 5.21 28.10 5.37
N GLY A 209 4.29 29.06 5.48
CA GLY A 209 4.62 30.46 5.75
C GLY A 209 5.43 30.67 7.04
N GLN A 210 5.24 29.79 8.03
CA GLN A 210 5.97 29.84 9.31
C GLN A 210 7.31 29.10 9.26
N ALA A 211 7.37 27.93 8.61
CA ALA A 211 8.53 27.03 8.71
C ALA A 211 9.50 27.12 7.52
N ARG A 212 9.07 27.66 6.36
CA ARG A 212 9.84 27.57 5.10
C ARG A 212 11.23 28.20 5.20
N ALA A 213 11.35 29.34 5.89
CA ALA A 213 12.60 30.09 6.00
C ALA A 213 13.67 29.37 6.83
N ASP A 214 13.26 28.46 7.72
CA ASP A 214 14.16 27.73 8.63
C ASP A 214 14.76 26.46 7.99
N HIS A 215 14.36 26.11 6.77
CA HIS A 215 14.72 24.86 6.11
C HIS A 215 15.34 25.09 4.74
N ARG A 216 16.35 24.30 4.41
CA ARG A 216 17.06 24.37 3.13
C ARG A 216 16.13 23.98 1.97
N ASN A 217 15.54 22.78 2.04
CA ASN A 217 14.52 22.33 1.11
C ASN A 217 13.24 21.95 1.87
N VAL A 218 12.10 22.04 1.18
CA VAL A 218 10.81 21.57 1.68
C VAL A 218 10.16 20.67 0.63
N LEU A 219 9.76 19.48 1.04
CA LEU A 219 9.01 18.54 0.22
C LEU A 219 7.59 18.37 0.75
N ILE A 220 6.59 18.63 -0.10
CA ILE A 220 5.20 18.29 0.14
C ILE A 220 4.94 16.94 -0.53
N VAL A 221 4.35 15.99 0.19
CA VAL A 221 4.01 14.66 -0.34
C VAL A 221 2.53 14.36 -0.16
N VAL A 222 1.88 13.96 -1.26
CA VAL A 222 0.46 13.55 -1.30
C VAL A 222 0.30 12.29 -2.15
N GLU A 223 -0.84 11.61 -2.01
CA GLU A 223 -1.25 10.55 -2.95
C GLU A 223 -2.22 11.12 -3.99
N GLY A 224 -2.10 10.69 -5.26
CA GLY A 224 -3.05 11.11 -6.31
C GLY A 224 -4.46 10.55 -6.09
N LEU A 225 -4.55 9.34 -5.54
CA LEU A 225 -5.79 8.73 -5.05
C LEU A 225 -5.51 8.08 -3.70
N TYR A 226 -6.08 8.62 -2.63
CA TYR A 226 -5.84 8.11 -1.28
C TYR A 226 -6.48 6.74 -1.10
N SER A 227 -5.65 5.75 -0.79
CA SER A 227 -6.11 4.36 -0.71
C SER A 227 -7.12 4.09 0.41
N MET A 228 -7.15 4.90 1.47
CA MET A 228 -7.98 4.64 2.64
C MET A 228 -9.42 5.12 2.46
N ASP A 229 -9.60 6.28 1.84
CA ASP A 229 -10.89 6.93 1.69
C ASP A 229 -11.37 6.97 0.24
N GLY A 230 -10.49 6.73 -0.73
CA GLY A 230 -10.84 6.65 -2.14
C GLY A 230 -11.17 8.01 -2.75
N ASP A 231 -10.68 9.09 -2.15
CA ASP A 231 -10.74 10.49 -2.57
C ASP A 231 -9.37 10.96 -3.11
N SER A 232 -9.29 12.19 -3.60
CA SER A 232 -8.07 12.75 -4.21
C SER A 232 -7.87 14.21 -3.83
N PRO A 233 -6.61 14.69 -3.77
CA PRO A 233 -6.33 16.09 -3.47
C PRO A 233 -6.68 17.01 -4.64
N ASP A 234 -6.80 18.31 -4.36
CA ASP A 234 -6.79 19.38 -5.36
C ASP A 234 -5.33 19.64 -5.75
N LEU A 235 -4.91 19.08 -6.89
CA LEU A 235 -3.55 19.18 -7.37
C LEU A 235 -3.21 20.63 -7.76
N GLY A 236 -4.18 21.38 -8.29
CA GLY A 236 -3.99 22.76 -8.71
C GLY A 236 -3.65 23.65 -7.52
N ARG A 237 -4.39 23.49 -6.41
CA ARG A 237 -4.15 24.20 -5.16
C ARG A 237 -2.79 23.85 -4.55
N LEU A 238 -2.40 22.58 -4.58
CA LEU A 238 -1.07 22.15 -4.10
C LEU A 238 0.08 22.75 -4.92
N ILE A 239 -0.08 22.80 -6.26
CA ILE A 239 0.89 23.45 -7.15
C ILE A 239 0.99 24.95 -6.86
N GLU A 240 -0.13 25.63 -6.61
CA GLU A 240 -0.13 27.04 -6.22
C GLU A 240 0.66 27.27 -4.93
N ILE A 241 0.36 26.48 -3.88
CA ILE A 241 1.01 26.57 -2.57
C ILE A 241 2.52 26.28 -2.68
N LYS A 242 2.91 25.18 -3.33
CA LYS A 242 4.33 24.82 -3.43
C LYS A 242 5.13 25.86 -4.22
N ASN A 243 4.54 26.44 -5.27
CA ASN A 243 5.18 27.52 -6.03
C ASN A 243 5.34 28.79 -5.19
N ARG A 244 4.31 29.17 -4.41
CA ARG A 244 4.36 30.35 -3.53
C ARG A 244 5.47 30.27 -2.49
N HIS A 245 5.69 29.07 -1.93
CA HIS A 245 6.68 28.84 -0.88
C HIS A 245 8.02 28.32 -1.39
N GLY A 246 8.20 28.12 -2.71
CA GLY A 246 9.41 27.52 -3.26
C GLY A 246 9.72 26.14 -2.65
N ALA A 247 8.69 25.30 -2.53
CA ALA A 247 8.75 23.92 -2.09
C ALA A 247 8.63 22.96 -3.29
N TRP A 248 9.05 21.72 -3.11
CA TRP A 248 8.86 20.63 -4.07
C TRP A 248 7.56 19.90 -3.79
N LEU A 249 6.96 19.31 -4.82
CA LEU A 249 5.81 18.45 -4.73
C LEU A 249 6.13 17.06 -5.27
N MET A 250 5.85 16.06 -4.44
CA MET A 250 5.83 14.64 -4.81
C MET A 250 4.40 14.11 -4.77
N VAL A 251 3.97 13.49 -5.87
CA VAL A 251 2.65 12.87 -5.99
C VAL A 251 2.83 11.36 -6.19
N ASP A 252 2.27 10.58 -5.26
CA ASP A 252 2.21 9.12 -5.34
C ASP A 252 0.96 8.67 -6.12
N GLU A 253 1.17 8.28 -7.37
CA GLU A 253 0.18 7.80 -8.34
C GLU A 253 -0.04 6.28 -8.25
N ALA A 254 0.39 5.61 -7.18
CA ALA A 254 0.24 4.16 -7.08
C ALA A 254 -1.22 3.71 -7.23
N HIS A 255 -2.18 4.48 -6.73
CA HIS A 255 -3.61 4.20 -6.90
C HIS A 255 -4.29 5.03 -8.00
N GLY A 256 -3.64 6.06 -8.54
CA GLY A 256 -4.23 6.91 -9.57
C GLY A 256 -3.91 6.47 -11.00
N LEU A 257 -2.71 5.92 -11.26
CA LEU A 257 -2.36 5.39 -12.58
C LEU A 257 -3.30 4.23 -12.98
N GLY A 258 -3.95 4.35 -14.13
CA GLY A 258 -4.96 3.43 -14.65
C GLY A 258 -6.34 3.58 -14.02
N VAL A 259 -6.53 4.54 -13.11
CA VAL A 259 -7.79 4.76 -12.39
C VAL A 259 -8.35 6.14 -12.67
N LEU A 260 -7.51 7.16 -12.56
CA LEU A 260 -7.90 8.56 -12.68
C LEU A 260 -7.61 9.10 -14.09
N GLY A 261 -8.50 9.99 -14.54
CA GLY A 261 -8.44 10.60 -15.86
C GLY A 261 -9.14 9.76 -16.93
N PRO A 262 -9.45 10.36 -18.09
CA PRO A 262 -10.12 9.70 -19.21
C PRO A 262 -9.33 8.53 -19.80
N THR A 263 -7.99 8.52 -19.71
CA THR A 263 -7.16 7.43 -20.23
C THR A 263 -6.28 6.78 -19.17
N GLY A 264 -6.55 7.08 -17.89
CA GLY A 264 -5.83 6.47 -16.77
C GLY A 264 -4.44 7.05 -16.54
N ARG A 265 -4.13 8.28 -16.99
CA ARG A 265 -2.79 8.87 -16.74
C ARG A 265 -2.61 9.43 -15.32
N GLY A 266 -3.63 9.37 -14.46
CA GLY A 266 -3.53 9.81 -13.07
C GLY A 266 -4.23 11.14 -12.80
N ILE A 267 -3.94 11.75 -11.65
CA ILE A 267 -4.66 12.91 -11.12
C ILE A 267 -4.48 14.17 -11.97
N ALA A 268 -3.29 14.36 -12.56
CA ALA A 268 -3.04 15.48 -13.46
C ALA A 268 -3.98 15.47 -14.68
N GLU A 269 -4.17 14.30 -15.30
CA GLU A 269 -5.11 14.15 -16.42
C GLU A 269 -6.56 14.33 -15.98
N ALA A 270 -6.92 13.81 -14.80
CA ALA A 270 -8.27 13.94 -14.24
C ALA A 270 -8.67 15.40 -13.98
N GLN A 271 -7.71 16.25 -13.58
CA GLN A 271 -7.95 17.65 -13.26
C GLN A 271 -7.56 18.62 -14.38
N GLY A 272 -7.09 18.12 -15.53
CA GLY A 272 -6.67 18.95 -16.66
C GLY A 272 -5.44 19.81 -16.36
N ILE A 273 -4.54 19.31 -15.50
CA ILE A 273 -3.33 20.01 -15.04
C ILE A 273 -2.12 19.51 -15.83
N ASP A 274 -1.21 20.42 -16.17
CA ASP A 274 0.07 20.07 -16.77
C ASP A 274 0.93 19.28 -15.75
N PRO A 275 1.26 18.00 -16.01
CA PRO A 275 2.02 17.18 -15.08
C PRO A 275 3.43 17.72 -14.79
N ARG A 276 3.96 18.62 -15.62
CA ARG A 276 5.25 19.29 -15.39
C ARG A 276 5.21 20.30 -14.23
N GLY A 277 4.03 20.60 -13.70
CA GLY A 277 3.88 21.37 -12.46
C GLY A 277 4.31 20.61 -11.20
N VAL A 278 4.59 19.31 -11.29
CA VAL A 278 5.02 18.43 -10.18
C VAL A 278 6.46 17.98 -10.38
N GLU A 279 7.29 18.07 -9.35
CA GLU A 279 8.71 17.72 -9.44
C GLU A 279 8.97 16.21 -9.45
N ILE A 280 8.18 15.44 -8.68
CA ILE A 280 8.42 14.01 -8.45
C ILE A 280 7.12 13.22 -8.61
N TRP A 281 7.01 12.47 -9.69
CA TRP A 281 5.94 11.48 -9.87
C TRP A 281 6.41 10.13 -9.37
N MET A 282 5.73 9.59 -8.35
CA MET A 282 5.97 8.22 -7.88
C MET A 282 4.82 7.33 -8.34
N GLY A 283 5.12 6.09 -8.72
CA GLY A 283 4.08 5.06 -8.72
C GLY A 283 4.62 3.65 -8.48
N THR A 284 3.70 2.70 -8.43
CA THR A 284 4.02 1.27 -8.30
C THR A 284 3.70 0.50 -9.58
N LEU A 285 4.44 -0.57 -9.82
CA LEU A 285 4.12 -1.52 -10.89
C LEU A 285 3.10 -2.58 -10.44
N SER A 286 2.83 -2.72 -9.13
CA SER A 286 2.14 -3.89 -8.53
C SER A 286 0.63 -3.87 -8.57
N LYS A 287 0.05 -2.76 -9.06
CA LYS A 287 -1.40 -2.55 -9.12
C LYS A 287 -1.85 -2.68 -10.56
N THR A 288 -2.20 -1.55 -11.20
CA THR A 288 -2.60 -1.47 -12.61
C THR A 288 -1.66 -2.22 -13.56
N LEU A 289 -0.34 -2.09 -13.37
CA LEU A 289 0.66 -2.66 -14.28
C LEU A 289 0.99 -4.13 -14.01
N GLY A 290 0.42 -4.74 -12.96
CA GLY A 290 0.46 -6.18 -12.73
C GLY A 290 1.85 -6.80 -12.49
N ALA A 291 2.87 -6.02 -12.11
CA ALA A 291 4.25 -6.49 -11.91
C ALA A 291 4.84 -6.03 -10.56
N CYS A 292 5.88 -6.68 -10.04
CA CYS A 292 6.52 -6.17 -8.81
C CYS A 292 7.47 -5.01 -9.14
N GLY A 293 7.36 -3.87 -8.44
CA GLY A 293 8.28 -2.74 -8.59
C GLY A 293 7.66 -1.38 -8.29
N GLY A 294 8.46 -0.33 -8.50
CA GLY A 294 8.01 1.06 -8.47
C GLY A 294 8.82 1.93 -9.41
N TYR A 295 8.44 3.19 -9.53
CA TYR A 295 9.14 4.15 -10.36
C TYR A 295 9.11 5.55 -9.78
N ILE A 296 10.11 6.33 -10.16
CA ILE A 296 10.12 7.79 -10.05
C ILE A 296 10.23 8.35 -11.47
N ALA A 297 9.41 9.33 -11.81
CA ALA A 297 9.49 10.07 -13.07
C ALA A 297 9.58 11.58 -12.77
N GLY A 298 10.41 12.29 -13.53
CA GLY A 298 10.65 13.72 -13.34
C GLY A 298 11.80 14.22 -14.23
N ALA A 299 12.49 15.26 -13.78
CA ALA A 299 13.65 15.81 -14.50
C ALA A 299 14.81 14.78 -14.59
N GLN A 300 15.62 14.87 -15.63
CA GLN A 300 16.78 13.99 -15.82
C GLN A 300 17.76 14.12 -14.65
N SER A 301 17.95 15.33 -14.12
CA SER A 301 18.81 15.58 -12.94
C SER A 301 18.33 14.85 -11.69
N LEU A 302 17.02 14.79 -11.44
CA LEU A 302 16.43 13.99 -10.36
C LEU A 302 16.76 12.50 -10.56
N ILE A 303 16.54 12.00 -11.78
CA ILE A 303 16.78 10.60 -12.10
C ILE A 303 18.27 10.25 -11.99
N ASP A 304 19.18 11.14 -12.38
CA ASP A 304 20.62 10.93 -12.24
C ASP A 304 21.04 10.88 -10.77
N ILE A 305 20.52 11.79 -9.92
CA ILE A 305 20.77 11.74 -8.47
C ILE A 305 20.36 10.37 -7.92
N LEU A 306 19.14 9.92 -8.21
CA LEU A 306 18.64 8.64 -7.69
C LEU A 306 19.42 7.45 -8.25
N ARG A 307 19.75 7.45 -9.55
CA ARG A 307 20.46 6.36 -10.23
C ARG A 307 21.84 6.08 -9.63
N PHE A 308 22.52 7.11 -9.13
CA PHE A 308 23.87 6.98 -8.59
C PHE A 308 23.95 7.03 -7.06
N ASN A 309 22.91 7.49 -6.37
CA ASN A 309 22.96 7.68 -4.92
C ASN A 309 21.89 6.91 -4.14
N ALA A 310 20.77 6.52 -4.76
CA ALA A 310 19.68 5.88 -4.02
C ALA A 310 20.06 4.45 -3.62
N PRO A 311 20.19 4.11 -2.32
CA PRO A 311 20.66 2.80 -1.90
C PRO A 311 19.72 1.67 -2.33
N GLY A 312 18.40 1.92 -2.36
CA GLY A 312 17.39 0.97 -2.86
C GLY A 312 17.47 0.69 -4.36
N PHE A 313 18.30 1.44 -5.11
CA PHE A 313 18.64 1.18 -6.51
C PHE A 313 20.08 0.66 -6.65
N VAL A 314 21.06 1.36 -6.08
CA VAL A 314 22.50 1.09 -6.25
C VAL A 314 22.91 -0.24 -5.64
N TYR A 315 22.43 -0.52 -4.42
CA TYR A 315 22.80 -1.72 -3.65
C TYR A 315 21.71 -2.80 -3.67
N SER A 316 20.73 -2.65 -4.56
CA SER A 316 19.67 -3.63 -4.79
C SER A 316 19.90 -4.39 -6.09
N VAL A 317 19.32 -5.59 -6.21
CA VAL A 317 19.25 -6.28 -7.51
C VAL A 317 18.42 -5.47 -8.49
N GLY A 318 18.70 -5.57 -9.79
CA GLY A 318 17.85 -4.97 -10.81
C GLY A 318 16.45 -5.59 -10.83
N LEU A 319 15.46 -4.79 -11.26
CA LEU A 319 14.12 -5.28 -11.59
C LEU A 319 14.25 -6.49 -12.53
N ALA A 320 13.45 -7.53 -12.30
CA ALA A 320 13.47 -8.69 -13.16
C ALA A 320 13.01 -8.29 -14.57
N SER A 321 13.82 -8.62 -15.59
CA SER A 321 13.50 -8.39 -17.01
C SER A 321 12.07 -8.78 -17.41
N PRO A 322 11.53 -9.97 -17.02
CA PRO A 322 10.15 -10.32 -17.35
C PRO A 322 9.10 -9.43 -16.68
N LEU A 323 9.37 -8.92 -15.48
CA LEU A 323 8.47 -7.97 -14.80
C LEU A 323 8.49 -6.60 -15.46
N ALA A 324 9.66 -6.14 -15.91
CA ALA A 324 9.77 -4.90 -16.66
C ALA A 324 9.04 -4.98 -18.02
N ALA A 325 9.19 -6.10 -18.73
CA ALA A 325 8.49 -6.35 -20.00
C ALA A 325 6.97 -6.45 -19.79
N ALA A 326 6.52 -7.16 -18.74
CA ALA A 326 5.12 -7.25 -18.38
C ALA A 326 4.51 -5.86 -18.09
N ALA A 327 5.17 -5.06 -17.24
CA ALA A 327 4.71 -3.72 -16.90
C ALA A 327 4.68 -2.78 -18.10
N ALA A 328 5.69 -2.86 -18.99
CA ALA A 328 5.72 -2.05 -20.21
C ALA A 328 4.55 -2.39 -21.13
N LYS A 329 4.26 -3.69 -21.31
CA LYS A 329 3.11 -4.15 -22.11
C LYS A 329 1.77 -3.79 -21.46
N ALA A 330 1.65 -3.90 -20.13
CA ALA A 330 0.45 -3.49 -19.41
C ALA A 330 0.19 -1.98 -19.58
N LEU A 331 1.25 -1.15 -19.49
CA LEU A 331 1.14 0.29 -19.70
C LEU A 331 0.73 0.63 -21.15
N GLU A 332 1.29 -0.06 -22.13
CA GLU A 332 0.89 0.07 -23.54
C GLU A 332 -0.59 -0.24 -23.75
N ILE A 333 -1.08 -1.35 -23.20
CA ILE A 333 -2.49 -1.76 -23.30
C ILE A 333 -3.39 -0.74 -22.61
N MET A 334 -3.04 -0.28 -21.41
CA MET A 334 -3.78 0.75 -20.67
C MET A 334 -4.01 1.99 -21.54
N LEU A 335 -2.98 2.46 -22.24
CA LEU A 335 -3.07 3.64 -23.10
C LEU A 335 -3.82 3.36 -24.42
N ARG A 336 -3.75 2.13 -24.92
CA ARG A 336 -4.43 1.69 -26.15
C ARG A 336 -5.93 1.41 -25.94
N GLU A 337 -6.32 1.00 -24.74
CA GLU A 337 -7.68 0.54 -24.38
C GLU A 337 -8.30 1.41 -23.25
N PRO A 338 -8.53 2.71 -23.48
CA PRO A 338 -9.07 3.63 -22.46
C PRO A 338 -10.48 3.24 -21.98
N GLU A 339 -11.23 2.44 -22.73
CA GLU A 339 -12.52 1.89 -22.33
C GLU A 339 -12.44 1.00 -21.07
N ARG A 340 -11.27 0.42 -20.75
CA ARG A 340 -11.07 -0.29 -19.48
C ARG A 340 -11.15 0.66 -18.30
N VAL A 341 -10.55 1.85 -18.42
CA VAL A 341 -10.58 2.90 -17.40
C VAL A 341 -12.01 3.40 -17.21
N ALA A 342 -12.72 3.67 -18.31
CA ALA A 342 -14.12 4.06 -18.26
C ALA A 342 -15.00 3.00 -17.58
N ARG A 343 -14.78 1.71 -17.88
CA ARG A 343 -15.50 0.59 -17.25
C ARG A 343 -15.20 0.46 -15.76
N LEU A 344 -13.93 0.61 -15.36
CA LEU A 344 -13.53 0.64 -13.96
C LEU A 344 -14.22 1.77 -13.19
N GLN A 345 -14.20 3.00 -13.73
CA GLN A 345 -14.84 4.15 -13.12
C GLN A 345 -16.35 3.95 -13.02
N ALA A 346 -17.00 3.41 -14.07
CA ALA A 346 -18.43 3.06 -14.02
C ALA A 346 -18.73 2.02 -12.92
N ASN A 347 -17.88 1.02 -12.76
CA ASN A 347 -17.99 0.02 -11.69
C ASN A 347 -17.84 0.66 -10.29
N GLY A 348 -16.87 1.56 -10.12
CA GLY A 348 -16.70 2.33 -8.88
C GLY A 348 -17.92 3.20 -8.54
N GLN A 349 -18.46 3.92 -9.53
CA GLN A 349 -19.66 4.74 -9.36
C GLN A 349 -20.88 3.88 -9.01
N ARG A 350 -21.02 2.71 -9.65
CA ARG A 350 -22.10 1.76 -9.33
C ARG A 350 -22.01 1.29 -7.88
N PHE A 351 -20.82 0.88 -7.43
CA PHE A 351 -20.61 0.46 -6.04
C PHE A 351 -20.97 1.59 -5.07
N LEU A 352 -20.46 2.80 -5.31
CA LEU A 352 -20.73 3.97 -4.48
C LEU A 352 -22.24 4.29 -4.41
N ALA A 353 -22.93 4.28 -5.56
CA ALA A 353 -24.36 4.56 -5.63
C ALA A 353 -25.18 3.50 -4.88
N ALA A 354 -24.88 2.22 -5.09
CA ALA A 354 -25.56 1.12 -4.40
C ALA A 354 -25.30 1.15 -2.89
N ALA A 355 -24.07 1.43 -2.47
CA ALA A 355 -23.71 1.53 -1.05
C ALA A 355 -24.47 2.69 -0.37
N LYS A 356 -24.53 3.85 -1.00
CA LYS A 356 -25.31 5.00 -0.51
C LYS A 356 -26.81 4.69 -0.45
N ALA A 357 -27.36 4.02 -1.48
CA ALA A 357 -28.77 3.64 -1.51
C ALA A 357 -29.17 2.65 -0.40
N THR A 358 -28.21 1.85 0.09
CA THR A 358 -28.42 0.93 1.22
C THR A 358 -28.06 1.53 2.59
N GLY A 359 -27.65 2.80 2.64
CA GLY A 359 -27.32 3.51 3.87
C GLY A 359 -25.94 3.18 4.44
N LEU A 360 -25.05 2.58 3.65
CA LEU A 360 -23.66 2.31 4.06
C LEU A 360 -22.84 3.61 4.07
N ASP A 361 -22.02 3.79 5.10
CA ASP A 361 -21.08 4.92 5.19
C ASP A 361 -19.85 4.65 4.32
N THR A 362 -19.73 5.39 3.22
CA THR A 362 -18.63 5.27 2.25
C THR A 362 -17.49 6.26 2.46
N GLY A 363 -17.47 6.98 3.59
CA GLY A 363 -16.47 8.02 3.85
C GLY A 363 -16.41 9.07 2.74
N LEU A 364 -15.20 9.50 2.39
CA LEU A 364 -14.94 10.53 1.38
C LEU A 364 -14.89 9.99 -0.06
N SER A 365 -15.20 8.71 -0.29
CA SER A 365 -15.01 8.08 -1.59
C SER A 365 -15.75 8.80 -2.71
N GLN A 366 -14.99 9.12 -3.76
CA GLN A 366 -15.51 9.64 -5.02
C GLN A 366 -15.93 8.52 -5.99
N GLY A 367 -15.71 7.24 -5.65
CA GLY A 367 -16.17 6.12 -6.46
C GLY A 367 -15.34 5.86 -7.72
N SER A 368 -14.04 6.16 -7.73
CA SER A 368 -13.18 5.93 -8.90
C SER A 368 -12.77 4.47 -9.07
N ALA A 369 -12.34 3.81 -7.98
CA ALA A 369 -12.00 2.38 -7.96
C ALA A 369 -11.83 1.80 -6.55
N VAL A 370 -11.79 2.65 -5.53
CA VAL A 370 -11.66 2.26 -4.13
C VAL A 370 -12.80 2.88 -3.35
N THR A 371 -13.55 2.04 -2.64
CA THR A 371 -14.64 2.52 -1.78
C THR A 371 -14.52 1.83 -0.42
N PRO A 372 -14.30 2.59 0.67
CA PRO A 372 -14.39 2.05 2.00
C PRO A 372 -15.85 1.88 2.41
N VAL A 373 -16.10 1.02 3.40
CA VAL A 373 -17.32 1.03 4.18
C VAL A 373 -16.92 1.15 5.65
N ILE A 374 -17.20 2.30 6.24
CA ILE A 374 -16.81 2.63 7.62
C ILE A 374 -17.70 1.87 8.59
N LEU A 375 -17.07 1.09 9.48
CA LEU A 375 -17.76 0.27 10.47
C LEU A 375 -17.53 0.76 11.90
N GLY A 376 -16.48 1.56 12.12
CA GLY A 376 -16.26 2.31 13.34
C GLY A 376 -15.71 1.52 14.53
N HIS A 377 -15.47 0.22 14.36
CA HIS A 377 -14.83 -0.63 15.38
C HIS A 377 -14.13 -1.83 14.74
N SER A 378 -12.92 -2.16 15.21
CA SER A 378 -12.08 -3.24 14.65
C SER A 378 -12.74 -4.61 14.70
N MET A 379 -13.36 -4.99 15.83
CA MET A 379 -14.13 -6.23 15.96
C MET A 379 -15.30 -6.32 14.98
N ARG A 380 -16.04 -5.22 14.79
CA ARG A 380 -17.14 -5.16 13.82
C ARG A 380 -16.65 -5.32 12.40
N ALA A 381 -15.55 -4.68 12.04
CA ALA A 381 -14.93 -4.84 10.73
C ALA A 381 -14.38 -6.25 10.51
N GLY A 382 -13.69 -6.83 11.49
CA GLY A 382 -13.19 -8.20 11.43
C GLY A 382 -14.32 -9.21 11.24
N LEU A 383 -15.39 -9.11 12.04
CA LEU A 383 -16.52 -10.02 11.97
C LEU A 383 -17.30 -9.85 10.66
N ALA A 384 -17.54 -8.61 10.22
CA ALA A 384 -18.19 -8.36 8.93
C ALA A 384 -17.39 -8.94 7.77
N SER A 385 -16.05 -8.77 7.76
CA SER A 385 -15.18 -9.40 6.74
C SER A 385 -15.26 -10.92 6.76
N HIS A 386 -15.27 -11.53 7.95
CA HIS A 386 -15.40 -12.98 8.11
C HIS A 386 -16.74 -13.48 7.55
N LEU A 387 -17.86 -12.90 7.97
CA LEU A 387 -19.20 -13.26 7.49
C LEU A 387 -19.36 -13.04 5.98
N LEU A 388 -18.76 -11.97 5.45
CA LEU A 388 -18.79 -11.68 4.02
C LEU A 388 -18.03 -12.74 3.23
N HIS A 389 -16.90 -13.20 3.77
CA HIS A 389 -16.13 -14.30 3.21
C HIS A 389 -16.90 -15.63 3.22
N GLU A 390 -17.62 -15.94 4.31
CA GLU A 390 -18.52 -17.10 4.37
C GLU A 390 -19.65 -17.01 3.33
N ALA A 391 -20.15 -15.80 3.06
CA ALA A 391 -21.14 -15.52 2.02
C ALA A 391 -20.55 -15.51 0.59
N GLY A 392 -19.27 -15.86 0.44
CA GLY A 392 -18.61 -16.00 -0.85
C GLY A 392 -18.01 -14.71 -1.41
N ILE A 393 -17.79 -13.67 -0.60
CA ILE A 393 -17.24 -12.38 -1.03
C ILE A 393 -16.00 -12.03 -0.19
N SER A 394 -14.88 -11.73 -0.83
CA SER A 394 -13.62 -11.37 -0.18
C SER A 394 -13.41 -9.86 -0.19
N ALA A 395 -13.53 -9.23 0.98
CA ALA A 395 -13.07 -7.88 1.24
C ALA A 395 -12.37 -7.84 2.60
N LEU A 396 -11.19 -7.22 2.66
CA LEU A 396 -10.35 -7.24 3.85
C LEU A 396 -10.69 -6.09 4.81
N PRO A 397 -10.61 -6.33 6.13
CA PRO A 397 -10.81 -5.29 7.11
C PRO A 397 -9.52 -4.49 7.28
N ILE A 398 -9.68 -3.17 7.45
CA ILE A 398 -8.61 -2.27 7.89
C ILE A 398 -8.96 -1.85 9.31
N ILE A 399 -8.10 -2.23 10.25
CA ILE A 399 -8.34 -2.16 11.70
C ILE A 399 -7.15 -1.50 12.40
N TYR A 400 -7.29 -1.18 13.69
CA TYR A 400 -6.20 -0.66 14.50
C TYR A 400 -4.98 -1.62 14.49
N PRO A 401 -3.74 -1.13 14.42
CA PRO A 401 -3.31 0.27 14.42
C PRO A 401 -3.23 0.92 13.03
N ALA A 402 -3.61 0.21 11.95
CA ALA A 402 -3.51 0.76 10.59
C ALA A 402 -4.43 1.97 10.37
N VAL A 403 -5.59 1.98 11.02
CA VAL A 403 -6.49 3.14 11.14
C VAL A 403 -6.91 3.32 12.59
N PRO A 404 -7.28 4.54 13.03
CA PRO A 404 -7.87 4.75 14.35
C PRO A 404 -9.08 3.82 14.58
N GLU A 405 -9.28 3.35 15.81
CA GLU A 405 -10.32 2.35 16.14
C GLU A 405 -11.72 2.76 15.65
N LYS A 406 -12.07 4.04 15.83
CA LYS A 406 -13.36 4.63 15.39
C LYS A 406 -13.52 4.77 13.88
N LEU A 407 -12.47 4.46 13.12
CA LEU A 407 -12.41 4.58 11.67
C LEU A 407 -12.12 3.23 11.00
N ALA A 408 -12.22 2.12 11.75
CA ALA A 408 -12.13 0.76 11.22
C ALA A 408 -13.19 0.55 10.12
N ARG A 409 -12.79 -0.15 9.05
CA ARG A 409 -13.55 -0.21 7.80
C ARG A 409 -13.30 -1.50 7.04
N LEU A 410 -14.19 -1.84 6.11
CA LEU A 410 -13.85 -2.73 4.99
C LEU A 410 -13.44 -1.87 3.80
N ARG A 411 -12.52 -2.35 2.98
CA ARG A 411 -12.12 -1.63 1.77
C ARG A 411 -12.36 -2.51 0.55
N PHE A 412 -13.10 -1.95 -0.41
CA PHE A 412 -13.45 -2.61 -1.65
C PHE A 412 -12.64 -2.02 -2.80
N PHE A 413 -11.94 -2.89 -3.50
CA PHE A 413 -11.19 -2.57 -4.70
C PHE A 413 -11.94 -3.10 -5.92
N LEU A 414 -12.29 -2.19 -6.81
CA LEU A 414 -12.98 -2.51 -8.04
C LEU A 414 -11.95 -2.84 -9.14
N THR A 415 -12.42 -3.53 -10.16
CA THR A 415 -11.67 -3.81 -11.39
C THR A 415 -12.62 -3.58 -12.56
N SER A 416 -12.08 -3.23 -13.72
CA SER A 416 -12.82 -3.16 -14.98
C SER A 416 -13.53 -4.47 -15.29
N GLU A 417 -13.04 -5.60 -14.78
CA GLU A 417 -13.59 -6.93 -15.10
C GLU A 417 -14.79 -7.32 -14.23
N HIS A 418 -15.13 -6.54 -13.20
CA HIS A 418 -16.36 -6.77 -12.43
C HIS A 418 -17.60 -6.56 -13.32
N ARG A 419 -18.55 -7.50 -13.22
CA ARG A 419 -19.89 -7.36 -13.81
C ARG A 419 -20.80 -6.54 -12.88
N PRO A 420 -21.76 -5.78 -13.41
CA PRO A 420 -22.69 -4.99 -12.60
C PRO A 420 -23.40 -5.80 -11.51
N GLU A 421 -23.81 -7.04 -11.80
CA GLU A 421 -24.56 -7.88 -10.87
C GLU A 421 -23.68 -8.39 -9.72
N GLN A 422 -22.37 -8.52 -9.94
CA GLN A 422 -21.42 -8.89 -8.89
C GLN A 422 -21.28 -7.76 -7.87
N ILE A 423 -21.24 -6.51 -8.35
CA ILE A 423 -21.15 -5.31 -7.52
C ILE A 423 -22.40 -5.18 -6.65
N ASP A 424 -23.59 -5.30 -7.26
CA ASP A 424 -24.86 -5.21 -6.54
C ASP A 424 -24.98 -6.29 -5.47
N ARG A 425 -24.68 -7.55 -5.83
CA ARG A 425 -24.67 -8.67 -4.89
C ARG A 425 -23.74 -8.40 -3.70
N ALA A 426 -22.57 -7.81 -3.94
CA ALA A 426 -21.61 -7.53 -2.88
C ALA A 426 -22.16 -6.50 -1.88
N VAL A 427 -22.72 -5.41 -2.38
CA VAL A 427 -23.31 -4.35 -1.56
C VAL A 427 -24.54 -4.85 -0.79
N GLU A 428 -25.46 -5.54 -1.45
CA GLU A 428 -26.66 -6.11 -0.81
C GLU A 428 -26.29 -7.12 0.28
N THR A 429 -25.30 -7.97 0.02
CA THR A 429 -24.83 -8.95 0.99
C THR A 429 -24.18 -8.27 2.20
N LEU A 430 -23.37 -7.23 1.97
CA LEU A 430 -22.75 -6.46 3.05
C LEU A 430 -23.80 -5.75 3.92
N ALA A 431 -24.79 -5.11 3.30
CA ALA A 431 -25.88 -4.43 4.01
C ALA A 431 -26.67 -5.39 4.91
N ARG A 432 -26.85 -6.66 4.48
CA ARG A 432 -27.48 -7.71 5.29
C ARG A 432 -26.59 -8.23 6.43
N ILE A 433 -25.28 -8.31 6.20
CA ILE A 433 -24.31 -8.88 7.15
C ILE A 433 -24.02 -7.95 8.32
N ILE A 434 -24.01 -6.64 8.11
CA ILE A 434 -23.66 -5.67 9.16
C ILE A 434 -24.58 -5.81 10.40
N PRO A 435 -25.93 -5.84 10.27
CA PRO A 435 -26.81 -6.08 11.42
C PRO A 435 -26.60 -7.45 12.11
N GLU A 436 -26.19 -8.47 11.36
CA GLU A 436 -25.86 -9.79 11.92
C GLU A 436 -24.56 -9.75 12.73
N ALA A 437 -23.53 -9.07 12.22
CA ALA A 437 -22.30 -8.83 12.95
C ALA A 437 -22.57 -8.08 14.27
N ASP A 438 -23.43 -7.06 14.22
CA ASP A 438 -23.82 -6.28 15.41
C ASP A 438 -24.51 -7.17 16.45
N ARG A 439 -25.47 -8.03 16.05
CA ARG A 439 -26.13 -8.98 16.97
C ARG A 439 -25.15 -9.95 17.62
N ARG A 440 -24.22 -10.51 16.85
CA ARG A 440 -23.20 -11.44 17.38
C ARG A 440 -22.25 -10.76 18.36
N LEU A 441 -21.87 -9.51 18.10
CA LEU A 441 -21.03 -8.74 19.03
C LEU A 441 -21.75 -8.42 20.34
N GLU A 442 -23.03 -8.07 20.30
CA GLU A 442 -23.81 -7.85 21.52
C GLU A 442 -23.99 -9.14 22.33
N ALA A 443 -24.20 -10.29 21.67
CA ALA A 443 -24.29 -11.60 22.34
C ALA A 443 -22.99 -12.02 23.04
N LEU A 444 -21.83 -11.51 22.62
CA LEU A 444 -20.53 -11.76 23.26
C LEU A 444 -20.27 -10.86 24.48
N LYS A 445 -21.00 -9.74 24.59
CA LYS A 445 -20.91 -8.81 25.74
C LYS A 445 -21.84 -9.21 26.89
N ALA A 446 -22.95 -9.88 26.57
CA ALA A 446 -23.89 -10.46 27.52
C ALA A 446 -23.32 -11.73 28.17
#